data_AF-A0A2V2PQF0-F1
#
_entry.id   AF-A0A2V2PQF0-F1
#
_cell.length_a   1.000
_cell.length_b   1.000
_cell.length_c   1.000
_cell.angle_alpha   90.00
_cell.angle_beta   90.00
_cell.angle_gamma   90.00
#
_symmetry.space_group_name_H-M   'P 1'
#
loop_
_entity.id
_entity.type
_entity.pdbx_description
1 polymer ?
#
loop_
_entity_poly.entity_id
_entity_poly.type
_entity_poly.pdbx_seq_one_letter_code
_entity_poly.pdbx_strand_id
1 'polypeptide(L)'
;LFRSTPGTSPAAPTTPAASEIPDGWHRVADPAGFSLVVPEDWTREVNNGQIDYTPDGGRHRIRISVDPDPDFDHPYLHVRNMEQQLVERLPGYRRIALEKNTFRDRPGALWEFTWNETKDHPGPRHGIDQMYFGGAGGPEYALYLTAPQEGWAESREKFDIMLRSWRAPGA
;
A
#
# COMPACT_ATOMS: atom_id res chain seq x y z
N LEU A 1 21.14 -60.80 -12.41
CA LEU A 1 21.75 -59.91 -11.39
C LEU A 1 21.78 -58.49 -11.95
N PHE A 2 21.55 -57.51 -11.07
CA PHE A 2 20.82 -56.25 -11.28
C PHE A 2 21.53 -55.15 -12.12
N ARG A 3 20.71 -54.31 -12.80
CA ARG A 3 21.06 -53.01 -13.39
C ARG A 3 21.18 -51.94 -12.30
N SER A 4 22.01 -50.91 -12.49
CA SER A 4 21.88 -49.60 -11.82
C SER A 4 22.53 -48.49 -12.64
N THR A 5 21.72 -47.55 -13.12
CA THR A 5 22.14 -46.22 -13.59
C THR A 5 21.83 -45.21 -12.49
N PRO A 6 22.68 -44.19 -12.25
CA PRO A 6 22.39 -43.17 -11.25
C PRO A 6 21.29 -42.24 -11.78
N GLY A 7 20.18 -42.15 -11.04
CA GLY A 7 19.11 -41.19 -11.30
C GLY A 7 19.50 -39.81 -10.78
N THR A 8 19.60 -38.83 -11.68
CA THR A 8 19.59 -37.41 -11.32
C THR A 8 18.24 -37.10 -10.66
N SER A 9 18.28 -36.75 -9.37
CA SER A 9 17.10 -36.23 -8.66
C SER A 9 16.69 -34.89 -9.26
N PRO A 10 15.40 -34.65 -9.54
CA PRO A 10 14.93 -33.32 -9.91
C PRO A 10 15.10 -32.37 -8.72
N ALA A 11 15.70 -31.20 -8.93
CA ALA A 11 15.71 -30.12 -7.96
C ALA A 11 14.27 -29.67 -7.69
N ALA A 12 13.91 -29.55 -6.42
CA ALA A 12 12.63 -28.97 -6.01
C ALA A 12 12.52 -27.53 -6.55
N PRO A 13 11.33 -27.08 -6.97
CA PRO A 13 11.13 -25.69 -7.35
C PRO A 13 11.41 -24.80 -6.14
N THR A 14 12.38 -23.90 -6.27
CA THR A 14 12.65 -22.85 -5.27
C THR A 14 11.42 -21.97 -5.19
N THR A 15 10.62 -22.13 -4.13
CA THR A 15 9.60 -21.16 -3.73
C THR A 15 10.26 -19.77 -3.74
N PRO A 16 9.66 -18.73 -4.36
CA PRO A 16 10.22 -17.39 -4.31
C PRO A 16 10.45 -17.04 -2.84
N ALA A 17 11.68 -16.64 -2.50
CA ALA A 17 12.09 -16.33 -1.14
C ALA A 17 11.01 -15.47 -0.48
N ALA A 18 10.44 -15.96 0.62
CA ALA A 18 9.71 -15.10 1.52
C ALA A 18 10.69 -13.97 1.87
N SER A 19 10.45 -12.77 1.32
CA SER A 19 11.28 -11.61 1.62
C SER A 19 11.39 -11.53 3.13
N GLU A 20 12.61 -11.61 3.65
CA GLU A 20 12.85 -11.56 5.09
C GLU A 20 12.11 -10.36 5.66
N ILE A 21 11.23 -10.62 6.61
CA ILE A 21 10.48 -9.57 7.31
C ILE A 21 11.51 -8.81 8.14
N PRO A 22 11.62 -7.48 8.02
CA PRO A 22 12.59 -6.72 8.81
C PRO A 22 12.35 -6.86 10.31
N ASP A 23 13.40 -6.73 11.13
CA ASP A 23 13.27 -6.74 12.59
C ASP A 23 12.29 -5.66 13.07
N GLY A 24 11.40 -6.01 14.01
CA GLY A 24 10.35 -5.12 14.50
C GLY A 24 9.13 -5.00 13.59
N TRP A 25 8.99 -5.91 12.61
CA TRP A 25 7.85 -6.00 11.72
C TRP A 25 7.21 -7.39 11.75
N HIS A 26 5.94 -7.46 11.38
CA HIS A 26 5.24 -8.72 11.23
C HIS A 26 4.37 -8.72 9.97
N ARG A 27 4.14 -9.92 9.41
CA ARG A 27 3.19 -10.10 8.32
C ARG A 27 1.78 -10.24 8.87
N VAL A 28 0.85 -9.49 8.29
CA VAL A 28 -0.58 -9.60 8.54
C VAL A 28 -1.26 -10.26 7.35
N ALA A 29 -2.10 -11.25 7.63
CA ALA A 29 -3.13 -11.73 6.71
C ALA A 29 -4.46 -11.11 7.13
N ASP A 30 -4.95 -10.13 6.37
CA ASP A 30 -6.14 -9.37 6.73
C ASP A 30 -7.41 -10.18 6.44
N PRO A 31 -8.47 -10.07 7.27
CA PRO A 31 -9.78 -10.64 6.96
C PRO A 31 -10.36 -10.26 5.58
N ALA A 32 -9.93 -9.13 5.00
CA ALA A 32 -10.28 -8.71 3.64
C ALA A 32 -9.53 -9.49 2.53
N GLY A 33 -8.69 -10.46 2.89
CA GLY A 33 -8.06 -11.42 1.98
C GLY A 33 -6.68 -11.02 1.46
N PHE A 34 -6.23 -9.79 1.70
CA PHE A 34 -4.87 -9.36 1.35
C PHE A 34 -3.85 -9.72 2.45
N SER A 35 -2.56 -9.57 2.14
CA SER A 35 -1.52 -9.59 3.16
C SER A 35 -0.44 -8.53 2.92
N LEU A 36 0.13 -8.00 4.00
CA LEU A 36 1.22 -7.04 3.98
C LEU A 36 2.08 -7.18 5.23
N VAL A 37 3.19 -6.47 5.29
CA VAL A 37 4.04 -6.36 6.47
C VAL A 37 3.85 -4.96 7.08
N VAL A 38 3.62 -4.91 8.39
CA VAL A 38 3.46 -3.67 9.18
C VAL A 38 4.36 -3.73 10.43
N PRO A 39 4.71 -2.60 11.06
CA PRO A 39 5.47 -2.61 12.30
C PRO A 39 4.71 -3.33 13.42
N GLU A 40 5.44 -3.93 14.37
CA GLU A 40 4.87 -4.73 15.47
C GLU A 40 3.83 -3.99 16.33
N ASP A 41 4.01 -2.69 16.52
CA ASP A 41 3.13 -1.84 17.32
C ASP A 41 1.90 -1.32 16.54
N TRP A 42 1.78 -1.64 15.25
CA TRP A 42 0.66 -1.19 14.43
C TRP A 42 -0.51 -2.15 14.53
N THR A 43 -1.68 -1.59 14.84
CA THR A 43 -2.91 -2.36 15.02
C THR A 43 -3.92 -2.04 13.94
N ARG A 44 -4.75 -3.03 13.60
CA ARG A 44 -5.80 -2.91 12.60
C ARG A 44 -7.04 -2.21 13.17
N GLU A 45 -7.51 -1.19 12.49
CA GLU A 45 -8.76 -0.50 12.76
C GLU A 45 -9.64 -0.49 11.50
N VAL A 46 -10.96 -0.59 11.67
CA VAL A 46 -11.92 -0.48 10.55
C VAL A 46 -12.96 0.57 10.86
N ASN A 47 -12.97 1.61 10.04
CA ASN A 47 -13.87 2.76 10.20
C ASN A 47 -14.51 3.10 8.86
N ASN A 48 -15.85 3.10 8.80
CA ASN A 48 -16.63 3.40 7.58
C ASN A 48 -16.14 2.66 6.31
N GLY A 49 -15.81 1.38 6.45
CA GLY A 49 -15.34 0.54 5.33
C GLY A 49 -13.89 0.75 4.93
N GLN A 50 -13.16 1.66 5.58
CA GLN A 50 -11.71 1.83 5.40
C GLN A 50 -10.95 0.94 6.38
N ILE A 51 -9.91 0.26 5.88
CA ILE A 51 -9.03 -0.57 6.69
C ILE A 51 -7.75 0.20 6.96
N ASP A 52 -7.55 0.56 8.22
CA ASP A 52 -6.38 1.29 8.68
C ASP A 52 -5.49 0.38 9.51
N TYR A 53 -4.18 0.57 9.39
CA TYR A 53 -3.19 0.12 10.36
C TYR A 53 -2.54 1.35 10.97
N THR A 54 -2.54 1.43 12.29
CA THR A 54 -2.05 2.59 13.03
C THR A 54 -1.54 2.20 14.42
N PRO A 55 -0.46 2.83 14.92
CA PRO A 55 -0.02 2.66 16.31
C PRO A 55 -0.66 3.69 17.26
N ASP A 56 -1.23 4.78 16.73
CA ASP A 56 -1.51 5.99 17.50
C ASP A 56 -2.83 6.67 17.11
N GLY A 57 -3.86 5.87 16.80
CA GLY A 57 -5.20 6.37 16.46
C GLY A 57 -5.24 7.25 15.20
N GLY A 58 -4.36 7.00 14.22
CA GLY A 58 -4.40 7.58 12.89
C GLY A 58 -3.45 8.76 12.65
N ARG A 59 -2.57 9.08 13.62
CA ARG A 59 -1.51 10.08 13.42
C ARG A 59 -0.43 9.51 12.50
N HIS A 60 -0.04 8.25 12.62
CA HIS A 60 0.62 7.49 11.57
C HIS A 60 -0.32 6.41 11.07
N ARG A 61 -0.48 6.30 9.76
CA ARG A 61 -1.52 5.43 9.21
C ARG A 61 -1.13 4.89 7.86
N ILE A 62 -1.32 3.59 7.71
CA ILE A 62 -1.44 2.88 6.45
C ILE A 62 -2.93 2.68 6.26
N ARG A 63 -3.45 3.01 5.09
CA ARG A 63 -4.83 2.75 4.71
C ARG A 63 -4.85 1.92 3.45
N ILE A 64 -5.65 0.87 3.50
CA ILE A 64 -5.94 0.01 2.36
C ILE A 64 -7.38 0.29 1.95
N SER A 65 -7.57 0.78 0.73
CA SER A 65 -8.88 0.94 0.12
C SER A 65 -9.01 -0.02 -1.05
N VAL A 66 -10.19 -0.62 -1.19
CA VAL A 66 -10.53 -1.52 -2.30
C VAL A 66 -11.79 -1.00 -2.94
N ASP A 67 -11.70 -0.68 -4.23
CA ASP A 67 -12.86 -0.39 -5.07
C ASP A 67 -13.13 -1.60 -5.97
N PRO A 68 -14.20 -2.37 -5.76
CA PRO A 68 -14.48 -3.56 -6.54
C PRO A 68 -14.92 -3.28 -7.98
N ASP A 69 -15.36 -2.05 -8.29
CA ASP A 69 -15.94 -1.69 -9.58
C ASP A 69 -15.49 -0.28 -9.99
N PRO A 70 -14.20 -0.11 -10.37
CA PRO A 70 -13.63 1.20 -10.63
C PRO A 70 -14.21 1.85 -11.90
N ASP A 71 -14.68 3.09 -11.77
CA ASP A 71 -15.32 3.87 -12.84
C ASP A 71 -14.32 4.52 -13.84
N PHE A 72 -13.02 4.44 -13.57
CA PHE A 72 -11.99 5.12 -14.36
C PHE A 72 -11.19 4.14 -15.20
N ASP A 73 -10.81 4.55 -16.41
CA ASP A 73 -9.99 3.72 -17.31
C ASP A 73 -8.53 3.53 -16.84
N HIS A 74 -8.08 4.32 -15.86
CA HIS A 74 -6.71 4.28 -15.34
C HIS A 74 -6.63 4.91 -13.94
N PRO A 75 -5.83 4.37 -12.99
CA PRO A 75 -5.74 4.90 -11.62
C PRO A 75 -5.34 6.37 -11.56
N TYR A 76 -4.39 6.78 -12.39
CA TYR A 76 -4.03 8.20 -12.55
C TYR A 76 -5.21 9.14 -12.84
N LEU A 77 -6.22 8.72 -13.60
CA LEU A 77 -7.41 9.54 -13.86
C LEU A 77 -8.26 9.67 -12.61
N HIS A 78 -8.42 8.58 -11.85
CA HIS A 78 -9.10 8.59 -10.56
C HIS A 78 -8.38 9.52 -9.56
N VAL A 79 -7.07 9.36 -9.38
CA VAL A 79 -6.24 10.23 -8.53
C VAL A 79 -6.39 11.71 -8.93
N ARG A 80 -6.38 12.02 -10.23
CA ARG A 80 -6.56 13.40 -10.71
C ARG A 80 -7.94 13.97 -10.35
N ASN A 81 -8.98 13.16 -10.43
CA ASN A 81 -10.31 13.57 -10.00
C ASN A 81 -10.38 13.80 -8.48
N MET A 82 -9.82 12.90 -7.68
CA MET A 82 -9.73 13.06 -6.23
C MET A 82 -8.96 14.31 -5.83
N GLU A 83 -7.83 14.56 -6.49
CA GLU A 83 -6.99 15.72 -6.22
C GLU A 83 -7.74 17.04 -6.37
N GLN A 84 -8.58 17.18 -7.41
CA GLN A 84 -9.39 18.39 -7.62
C GLN A 84 -10.25 18.71 -6.39
N GLN A 85 -10.80 17.68 -5.74
CA GLN A 85 -11.59 17.82 -4.52
C GLN A 85 -10.73 18.09 -3.28
N LEU A 86 -9.55 17.46 -3.17
CA LEU A 86 -8.67 17.64 -2.01
C LEU A 86 -8.02 19.02 -1.99
N VAL A 87 -7.68 19.60 -3.14
CA VAL A 87 -7.12 20.97 -3.23
C VAL A 87 -8.04 22.00 -2.57
N GLU A 88 -9.35 21.83 -2.69
CA GLU A 88 -10.33 22.74 -2.07
C GLU A 88 -10.53 22.48 -0.58
N ARG A 89 -10.44 21.22 -0.15
CA ARG A 89 -10.80 20.78 1.21
C ARG A 89 -9.64 20.77 2.20
N LEU A 90 -8.41 20.60 1.72
CA LEU A 90 -7.22 20.47 2.56
C LEU A 90 -6.47 21.81 2.65
N PRO A 91 -6.48 22.47 3.82
CA PRO A 91 -5.77 23.74 4.00
C PRO A 91 -4.28 23.60 3.70
N GLY A 92 -3.74 24.50 2.89
CA GLY A 92 -2.31 24.50 2.54
C GLY A 92 -1.88 23.31 1.69
N TYR A 93 -2.80 22.66 0.96
CA TYR A 93 -2.48 21.58 0.05
C TYR A 93 -1.33 21.94 -0.89
N ARG A 94 -0.38 21.02 -1.04
CA ARG A 94 0.69 21.09 -2.05
C ARG A 94 0.96 19.70 -2.59
N ARG A 95 0.86 19.54 -3.91
CA ARG A 95 1.33 18.35 -4.62
C ARG A 95 2.86 18.31 -4.57
N ILE A 96 3.41 17.14 -4.22
CA ILE A 96 4.83 16.82 -4.36
C ILE A 96 5.06 16.02 -5.64
N ALA A 97 4.27 14.95 -5.85
CA ALA A 97 4.32 14.13 -7.05
C ALA A 97 2.91 13.66 -7.46
N LEU A 98 2.66 13.51 -8.75
CA LEU A 98 1.46 12.85 -9.28
C LEU A 98 1.77 12.34 -10.68
N GLU A 99 2.00 11.04 -10.80
CA GLU A 99 2.48 10.42 -12.03
C GLU A 99 1.87 9.04 -12.28
N LYS A 100 1.88 8.63 -13.55
CA LYS A 100 1.58 7.25 -13.94
C LYS A 100 2.80 6.39 -13.62
N ASN A 101 2.58 5.17 -13.15
CA ASN A 101 3.64 4.18 -13.00
C ASN A 101 3.14 2.76 -13.33
N THR A 102 4.03 1.79 -13.15
CA THR A 102 3.70 0.37 -13.21
C THR A 102 3.94 -0.22 -11.83
N PHE A 103 2.91 -0.84 -11.26
CA PHE A 103 3.00 -1.53 -9.97
C PHE A 103 2.45 -2.94 -10.11
N ARG A 104 3.23 -3.94 -9.69
CA ARG A 104 2.90 -5.37 -9.87
C ARG A 104 2.54 -5.72 -11.31
N ASP A 105 3.32 -5.20 -12.26
CA ASP A 105 3.16 -5.38 -13.71
C ASP A 105 1.81 -4.88 -14.27
N ARG A 106 1.18 -3.93 -13.58
CA ARG A 106 -0.14 -3.38 -13.94
C ARG A 106 -0.13 -1.84 -13.95
N PRO A 107 -1.07 -1.21 -14.66
CA PRO A 107 -1.23 0.24 -14.62
C PRO A 107 -1.42 0.75 -13.19
N GLY A 108 -0.64 1.75 -12.82
CA GLY A 108 -0.69 2.36 -11.50
C GLY A 108 -0.51 3.87 -11.54
N ALA A 109 -0.70 4.50 -10.40
CA ALA A 109 -0.39 5.89 -10.17
C ALA A 109 0.21 6.09 -8.78
N LEU A 110 1.20 6.97 -8.70
CA LEU A 110 1.77 7.43 -7.44
C LEU A 110 1.39 8.88 -7.21
N TRP A 111 0.86 9.18 -6.03
CA TRP A 111 0.47 10.53 -5.62
C TRP A 111 1.06 10.86 -4.26
N GLU A 112 1.89 11.90 -4.19
CA GLU A 112 2.52 12.38 -2.95
C GLU A 112 2.17 13.85 -2.76
N PHE A 113 1.74 14.22 -1.56
CA PHE A 113 1.26 15.57 -1.25
C PHE A 113 1.36 15.90 0.24
N THR A 114 1.33 17.19 0.54
CA THR A 114 1.30 17.73 1.92
C THR A 114 0.10 18.62 2.13
N TRP A 115 -0.35 18.76 3.39
CA TRP A 115 -1.37 19.72 3.81
C TRP A 115 -1.20 20.07 5.30
N ASN A 116 -2.01 21.00 5.80
CA ASN A 116 -2.13 21.26 7.24
C ASN A 116 -3.45 20.66 7.75
N GLU A 117 -3.36 19.59 8.55
CA GLU A 117 -4.51 18.99 9.21
C GLU A 117 -5.06 19.91 10.29
N THR A 118 -6.39 19.95 10.41
CA THR A 118 -7.11 20.85 11.33
C THR A 118 -8.01 20.11 12.32
N LYS A 119 -8.15 18.77 12.18
CA LYS A 119 -9.05 17.94 12.98
C LYS A 119 -8.32 17.15 14.06
N ASP A 120 -8.38 15.81 14.03
CA ASP A 120 -8.02 14.93 15.14
C ASP A 120 -6.53 15.03 15.53
N HIS A 121 -5.66 15.19 14.54
CA HIS A 121 -4.21 15.32 14.72
C HIS A 121 -3.68 16.58 14.01
N PRO A 122 -3.94 17.79 14.54
CA PRO A 122 -3.61 19.04 13.84
C PRO A 122 -2.12 19.20 13.56
N GLY A 123 -1.80 19.85 12.44
CA GLY A 123 -0.44 20.23 12.06
C GLY A 123 -0.05 19.81 10.64
N PRO A 124 1.21 20.07 10.24
CA PRO A 124 1.69 19.70 8.91
C PRO A 124 1.70 18.18 8.70
N ARG A 125 1.10 17.75 7.60
CA ARG A 125 0.92 16.35 7.20
C ARG A 125 1.55 16.08 5.85
N HIS A 126 1.90 14.81 5.66
CA HIS A 126 2.34 14.25 4.40
C HIS A 126 1.54 12.98 4.13
N GLY A 127 1.13 12.80 2.87
CA GLY A 127 0.46 11.62 2.35
C GLY A 127 1.12 11.12 1.08
N ILE A 128 1.19 9.81 0.93
CA ILE A 128 1.62 9.14 -0.31
C ILE A 128 0.72 7.95 -0.60
N ASP A 129 0.22 7.85 -1.83
CA ASP A 129 -0.70 6.81 -2.28
C ASP A 129 -0.14 6.10 -3.52
N GLN A 130 -0.10 4.77 -3.48
CA GLN A 130 0.09 3.93 -4.66
C GLN A 130 -1.25 3.29 -5.01
N MET A 131 -1.86 3.75 -6.09
CA MET A 131 -3.04 3.15 -6.67
C MET A 131 -2.69 2.24 -7.84
N TYR A 132 -3.40 1.13 -8.01
CA TYR A 132 -3.26 0.25 -9.17
C TYR A 132 -4.48 -0.66 -9.38
N PHE A 133 -4.67 -1.13 -10.61
CA PHE A 133 -5.71 -2.13 -10.90
C PHE A 133 -5.28 -3.56 -10.56
N GLY A 134 -6.21 -4.31 -10.00
CA GLY A 134 -6.15 -5.72 -9.62
C GLY A 134 -6.16 -6.70 -10.80
N GLY A 135 -6.24 -6.21 -12.03
CA GLY A 135 -6.33 -6.98 -13.26
C GLY A 135 -7.36 -6.37 -14.20
N ALA A 136 -7.49 -6.95 -15.40
CA ALA A 136 -8.55 -6.53 -16.33
C ALA A 136 -9.93 -6.83 -15.71
N GLY A 137 -10.78 -5.80 -15.58
CA GLY A 137 -12.09 -5.90 -14.91
C GLY A 137 -11.99 -6.26 -13.42
N GLY A 138 -10.81 -6.11 -12.82
CA GLY A 138 -10.57 -6.36 -11.40
C GLY A 138 -10.72 -5.08 -10.56
N PRO A 139 -10.66 -5.22 -9.23
CA PRO A 139 -10.77 -4.09 -8.32
C PRO A 139 -9.62 -3.09 -8.49
N GLU A 140 -9.82 -1.84 -8.11
CA GLU A 140 -8.72 -0.92 -7.83
C GLU A 140 -8.31 -1.02 -6.36
N TYR A 141 -7.00 -1.00 -6.12
CA TYR A 141 -6.44 -0.90 -4.78
C TYR A 141 -5.77 0.45 -4.60
N ALA A 142 -6.00 1.09 -3.46
CA ALA A 142 -5.21 2.23 -2.98
C ALA A 142 -4.42 1.80 -1.75
N LEU A 143 -3.10 2.01 -1.80
CA LEU A 143 -2.17 1.72 -0.73
C LEU A 143 -1.63 3.07 -0.25
N TYR A 144 -2.24 3.61 0.79
CA TYR A 144 -1.97 4.97 1.25
C TYR A 144 -1.18 4.96 2.56
N LEU A 145 -0.19 5.81 2.69
CA LEU A 145 0.44 6.14 3.97
C LEU A 145 0.30 7.63 4.25
N THR A 146 -0.06 7.97 5.49
CA THR A 146 0.01 9.33 6.01
C THR A 146 0.68 9.41 7.37
N ALA A 147 1.45 10.48 7.56
CA ALA A 147 2.18 10.77 8.79
C ALA A 147 2.31 12.31 8.97
N PRO A 148 2.76 12.78 10.14
CA PRO A 148 3.26 14.14 10.25
C PRO A 148 4.36 14.41 9.22
N GLN A 149 4.49 15.66 8.80
CA GLN A 149 5.59 16.08 7.93
C GLN A 149 6.96 15.90 8.63
N GLU A 150 7.00 16.13 9.95
CA GLU A 150 8.16 15.84 10.78
C GLU A 150 8.42 14.32 10.79
N GLY A 151 9.66 13.90 10.53
CA GLY A 151 10.01 12.48 10.46
C GLY A 151 9.54 11.78 9.18
N TRP A 152 9.19 12.51 8.12
CA TRP A 152 8.65 11.91 6.88
C TRP A 152 9.54 10.82 6.27
N ALA A 153 10.87 10.98 6.31
CA ALA A 153 11.78 10.00 5.74
C ALA A 153 11.56 8.59 6.32
N GLU A 154 11.42 8.47 7.64
CA GLU A 154 11.15 7.20 8.31
C GLU A 154 9.76 6.64 7.98
N SER A 155 8.79 7.52 7.70
CA SER A 155 7.44 7.12 7.28
C SER A 155 7.43 6.65 5.82
N ARG A 156 8.23 7.28 4.97
CA ARG A 156 8.43 6.87 3.58
C ARG A 156 9.08 5.48 3.49
N GLU A 157 10.06 5.19 4.33
CA GLU A 157 10.63 3.84 4.41
C GLU A 157 9.57 2.77 4.76
N LYS A 158 8.64 3.10 5.66
CA LYS A 158 7.52 2.21 6.00
C LYS A 158 6.59 1.97 4.82
N PHE A 159 6.28 3.02 4.05
CA PHE A 159 5.51 2.91 2.83
C PHE A 159 6.18 1.96 1.82
N ASP A 160 7.49 2.10 1.61
CA ASP A 160 8.22 1.26 0.67
C ASP A 160 8.26 -0.22 1.12
N ILE A 161 8.36 -0.49 2.44
CA ILE A 161 8.26 -1.85 2.99
C ILE A 161 6.85 -2.43 2.77
N MET A 162 5.81 -1.63 3.02
CA MET A 162 4.42 -2.01 2.73
C MET A 162 4.26 -2.39 1.25
N LEU A 163 4.71 -1.56 0.31
CA LEU A 163 4.59 -1.83 -1.12
C LEU A 163 5.30 -3.12 -1.54
N ARG A 164 6.53 -3.35 -1.05
CA ARG A 164 7.29 -4.57 -1.34
C ARG A 164 6.61 -5.82 -0.80
N SER A 165 6.01 -5.73 0.38
CA SER A 165 5.40 -6.87 1.08
C SER A 165 3.95 -7.15 0.71
N TRP A 166 3.27 -6.19 0.08
CA TRP A 166 1.87 -6.25 -0.33
C TRP A 166 1.56 -7.44 -1.24
N ARG A 167 0.47 -8.13 -0.94
CA ARG A 167 -0.17 -9.16 -1.77
C ARG A 167 -1.66 -8.91 -1.76
N ALA A 168 -2.21 -8.67 -2.95
CA ALA A 168 -3.66 -8.53 -3.13
C ALA A 168 -4.39 -9.84 -2.77
N PRO A 169 -5.70 -9.80 -2.51
CA PRO A 169 -6.51 -11.00 -2.34
C PRO A 169 -6.32 -11.99 -3.49
N GLY A 170 -6.01 -13.25 -3.14
CA GLY A 170 -5.83 -14.34 -4.11
C GLY A 170 -4.54 -14.31 -4.94
N ALA A 171 -3.57 -13.43 -4.59
CA ALA A 171 -2.27 -13.31 -5.25
C ALA A 171 -1.20 -14.28 -4.72
#